data_AF-A0A2H9PIR0-F1
#
_entry.id   AF-A0A2H9PIR0-F1
#
_cell.length_a   1.000
_cell.length_b   1.000
_cell.length_c   1.000
_cell.angle_alpha   90.00
_cell.angle_beta   90.00
_cell.angle_gamma   90.00
#
_symmetry.space_group_name_H-M   'P 1'
#
loop_
_entity.id
_entity.type
_entity.pdbx_description
1 polymer ?
#
loop_
_entity_poly.entity_id
_entity_poly.type
_entity_poly.pdbx_seq_one_letter_code
_entity_poly.pdbx_strand_id
1 'polypeptide(L)'
;MNFSIYLEDKYRERLFCGIIKIFKFQTTFAEYLSNKARIRKMKPTKIMRETVKGWRKGKHVSGWKIYIPYWVIEEISNILIESGFDEFKLDEINRHIIAYNPLTANPMLRNKLVFNIQGNLSGKKNEKDIIDMLALLPSHLLPSRRARKQHPIFVEFSNKNLRVWSQACWKKSETRLKRYVKLDQVFWIGCALYFGEGYTKVSEKSDNSKISLGNSEPILVKKFLEWLEGILDEKPKLSFYLEHNERKSKNKQECLKFWSDWLTLDKKCIGIRTISNSGSRLQENYGLMGVYLTNTVLRSVIKSLLEESKKIVLTKRKWCIDWLKGLIAGEGSVYIKNKSIVSVSIGSIRPMDREFIKRLLERLVIKYREGVNDICIFGWDEFYKLHLLDAFEIPQLTNESKKIKFLRGFLNHQKTKTLMKMKYFENKEFTVRDWSEKFHVHKQVVHRQLDRLVKKDFLIQSRGGIDNRGIINDTMKRFRINLDKKDMLIKIWGLSRELKMAKNLKEKLKKFRNVDSVNFIS
;
A
#
# COMPACT_ATOMS: atom_id res chain seq x y z
N MET A 1 34.05 -10.44 -12.49
CA MET A 1 32.60 -10.13 -12.30
C MET A 1 31.97 -9.88 -13.66
N ASN A 2 30.73 -10.33 -13.88
CA ASN A 2 30.05 -10.27 -15.19
C ASN A 2 28.98 -9.16 -15.25
N PHE A 3 29.37 -7.90 -15.07
CA PHE A 3 28.49 -6.77 -15.36
C PHE A 3 28.98 -6.03 -16.60
N SER A 4 28.03 -5.51 -17.38
CA SER A 4 28.32 -4.67 -18.54
C SER A 4 28.15 -3.21 -18.16
N ILE A 5 29.05 -2.38 -18.67
CA ILE A 5 29.18 -0.95 -18.41
C ILE A 5 28.78 -0.18 -19.67
N TYR A 6 28.05 0.91 -19.48
CA TYR A 6 27.81 1.92 -20.49
C TYR A 6 29.07 2.75 -20.77
N LEU A 7 29.51 2.82 -22.03
CA LEU A 7 30.47 3.84 -22.48
C LEU A 7 29.84 4.71 -23.58
N GLU A 8 30.03 6.02 -23.53
CA GLU A 8 29.67 6.89 -24.66
C GLU A 8 30.47 6.50 -25.92
N ASP A 9 29.93 6.81 -27.10
CA ASP A 9 30.54 6.44 -28.39
C ASP A 9 31.98 6.92 -28.50
N LYS A 10 32.28 8.16 -28.09
CA LYS A 10 33.65 8.71 -28.13
C LYS A 10 34.68 7.85 -27.40
N TYR A 11 34.35 7.30 -26.23
CA TYR A 11 35.29 6.46 -25.49
C TYR A 11 35.39 5.05 -26.09
N ARG A 12 34.27 4.51 -26.60
CA ARG A 12 34.25 3.22 -27.28
C ARG A 12 35.09 3.25 -28.55
N GLU A 13 34.94 4.30 -29.35
CA GLU A 13 35.72 4.54 -30.56
C GLU A 13 37.19 4.70 -30.23
N ARG A 14 37.53 5.51 -29.22
CA ARG A 14 38.92 5.69 -28.79
C ARG A 14 39.57 4.38 -28.34
N LEU A 15 38.89 3.61 -27.47
CA LEU A 15 39.32 2.27 -27.02
C LEU A 15 39.55 1.34 -28.22
N PHE A 16 38.61 1.35 -29.18
CA PHE A 16 38.67 0.50 -30.35
C PHE A 16 39.82 0.87 -31.29
N CYS A 17 39.94 2.15 -31.63
CA CYS A 17 40.97 2.63 -32.52
C CYS A 17 42.36 2.36 -31.94
N GLY A 18 42.55 2.57 -30.64
CA GLY A 18 43.79 2.21 -29.95
C GLY A 18 44.10 0.72 -30.07
N ILE A 19 43.14 -0.15 -29.73
CA ILE A 19 43.42 -1.59 -29.70
C ILE A 19 43.65 -2.17 -31.10
N ILE A 20 43.00 -1.62 -32.13
CA ILE A 20 43.21 -2.03 -33.52
C ILE A 20 44.58 -1.58 -34.04
N LYS A 21 45.13 -0.45 -33.60
CA LYS A 21 46.52 -0.09 -33.92
C LYS A 21 47.52 -1.14 -33.41
N ILE A 22 47.24 -1.75 -32.26
CA ILE A 22 48.09 -2.79 -31.66
C ILE A 22 47.91 -4.14 -32.36
N PHE A 23 46.66 -4.60 -32.50
CA PHE A 23 46.35 -5.93 -33.04
C PHE A 23 46.34 -6.00 -34.56
N LYS A 24 46.42 -4.85 -35.25
CA LYS A 24 46.32 -4.62 -36.71
C LYS A 24 44.97 -4.99 -37.33
N PHE A 25 44.34 -6.06 -36.87
CA PHE A 25 43.08 -6.58 -37.40
C PHE A 25 42.05 -6.85 -36.29
N GLN A 26 40.77 -6.57 -36.58
CA GLN A 26 39.65 -6.82 -35.66
C GLN A 26 39.50 -8.31 -35.31
N THR A 27 39.80 -9.20 -36.26
CA THR A 27 39.75 -10.66 -36.09
C THR A 27 40.74 -11.14 -35.04
N THR A 28 41.98 -10.65 -35.08
CA THR A 28 43.05 -10.99 -34.13
C THR A 28 42.66 -10.57 -32.71
N PHE A 29 42.14 -9.34 -32.55
CA PHE A 29 41.69 -8.86 -31.25
C PHE A 29 40.49 -9.67 -30.71
N ALA A 30 39.56 -10.06 -31.58
CA ALA A 30 38.41 -10.87 -31.20
C ALA A 30 38.82 -12.26 -30.69
N GLU A 31 39.84 -12.87 -31.30
CA GLU A 31 40.41 -14.15 -30.87
C GLU A 31 41.14 -14.05 -29.54
N TYR A 32 41.91 -12.97 -29.36
CA TYR A 32 42.54 -12.66 -28.09
C TYR A 32 41.51 -12.59 -26.94
N LEU A 33 40.44 -11.81 -27.09
CA LEU A 33 39.39 -11.71 -26.06
C LEU A 33 38.68 -13.05 -25.82
N SER A 34 38.47 -13.84 -26.87
CA SER A 34 37.86 -15.17 -26.75
C SER A 34 38.74 -16.10 -25.90
N ASN A 35 40.06 -16.09 -26.12
CA ASN A 35 41.02 -16.86 -25.33
C ASN A 35 41.07 -16.37 -23.88
N LYS A 36 41.12 -15.06 -23.64
CA LYS A 36 41.11 -14.47 -22.29
C LYS A 36 39.84 -14.82 -21.51
N ALA A 37 38.67 -14.80 -22.17
CA ALA A 37 37.42 -15.23 -21.52
C ALA A 37 37.44 -16.72 -21.14
N ARG A 38 38.01 -17.58 -21.99
CA ARG A 38 38.20 -19.01 -21.70
C ARG A 38 39.09 -19.20 -20.48
N ILE A 39 40.22 -18.50 -20.42
CA ILE A 39 41.16 -18.54 -19.27
C ILE A 39 40.46 -18.10 -17.98
N ARG A 40 39.63 -17.05 -18.05
CA ARG A 40 38.85 -16.55 -16.90
C ARG A 40 37.67 -17.47 -16.52
N LYS A 41 37.52 -18.64 -17.13
CA LYS A 41 36.38 -19.58 -16.97
C LYS A 41 35.01 -18.89 -17.12
N MET A 42 34.96 -17.81 -17.91
CA MET A 42 33.72 -17.08 -18.13
C MET A 42 32.95 -17.75 -19.27
N LYS A 43 31.71 -18.19 -19.01
CA LYS A 43 30.81 -18.60 -20.10
C LYS A 43 30.63 -17.40 -21.03
N PRO A 44 30.98 -17.50 -22.33
CA PRO A 44 30.84 -16.38 -23.26
C PRO A 44 29.40 -15.89 -23.26
N THR A 45 29.18 -14.67 -22.75
CA THR A 45 27.85 -14.07 -22.75
C THR A 45 27.37 -13.98 -24.19
N LYS A 46 26.05 -14.04 -24.41
CA LYS A 46 25.48 -13.87 -25.75
C LYS A 46 25.95 -12.56 -26.40
N ILE A 47 26.11 -11.51 -25.58
CA ILE A 47 26.66 -10.21 -25.99
C ILE A 47 28.08 -10.38 -26.53
N MET A 48 28.98 -11.04 -25.79
CA MET A 48 30.35 -11.28 -26.22
C MET A 48 30.43 -12.12 -27.50
N ARG A 49 29.61 -13.18 -27.62
CA ARG A 49 29.53 -13.99 -28.84
C ARG A 49 29.05 -13.19 -30.05
N GLU A 50 28.04 -12.34 -29.87
CA GLU A 50 27.54 -11.47 -30.95
C GLU A 50 28.54 -10.37 -31.32
N THR A 51 29.25 -9.79 -30.35
CA THR A 51 30.30 -8.78 -30.58
C THR A 51 31.48 -9.37 -31.33
N VAL A 52 32.03 -10.51 -30.86
CA VAL A 52 33.12 -11.24 -31.54
C VAL A 52 32.71 -11.67 -32.95
N LYS A 53 31.47 -12.14 -33.12
CA LYS A 53 30.92 -12.52 -34.44
C LYS A 53 30.74 -11.31 -35.36
N GLY A 54 30.42 -10.13 -34.81
CA GLY A 54 30.34 -8.87 -35.55
C GLY A 54 31.71 -8.39 -36.04
N TRP A 55 32.73 -8.45 -35.18
CA TRP A 55 34.11 -8.07 -35.51
C TRP A 55 34.74 -8.99 -36.54
N ARG A 56 34.52 -10.30 -36.44
CA ARG A 56 34.99 -11.26 -37.45
C ARG A 56 34.42 -11.01 -38.86
N LYS A 57 33.31 -10.28 -38.98
CA LYS A 57 32.67 -9.98 -40.26
C LYS A 57 33.01 -8.58 -40.80
N GLY A 58 33.86 -7.80 -40.12
CA GLY A 58 34.22 -6.44 -40.54
C GLY A 58 33.05 -5.45 -40.61
N LYS A 59 31.89 -5.77 -39.98
CA LYS A 59 30.63 -5.03 -40.18
C LYS A 59 30.48 -3.77 -39.34
N HIS A 60 31.48 -3.38 -38.56
CA HIS A 60 31.35 -2.21 -37.68
C HIS A 60 32.62 -1.36 -37.66
N VAL A 61 32.43 -0.07 -37.95
CA VAL A 61 33.49 0.96 -37.89
C VAL A 61 33.88 1.25 -36.43
N SER A 62 32.99 1.02 -35.46
CA SER A 62 33.24 1.22 -34.02
C SER A 62 32.70 0.10 -33.12
N GLY A 63 32.59 -1.13 -33.64
CA GLY A 63 31.79 -2.32 -33.26
C GLY A 63 31.47 -2.71 -31.81
N TRP A 64 31.20 -1.78 -30.93
CA TRP A 64 30.80 -2.03 -29.57
C TRP A 64 29.30 -1.85 -29.43
N LYS A 65 28.64 -2.82 -28.76
CA LYS A 65 27.34 -2.51 -28.17
C LYS A 65 27.54 -1.47 -27.07
N ILE A 66 26.52 -0.65 -26.84
CA ILE A 66 26.47 0.37 -25.80
C ILE A 66 26.92 -0.17 -24.42
N TYR A 67 26.71 -1.47 -24.16
CA TYR A 67 27.11 -2.17 -22.96
C TYR A 67 28.26 -3.13 -23.19
N ILE A 68 29.40 -2.87 -22.53
CA ILE A 68 30.63 -3.65 -22.65
C ILE A 68 30.97 -4.30 -21.30
N PRO A 69 31.29 -5.61 -21.23
CA PRO A 69 31.74 -6.22 -19.98
C PRO A 69 32.95 -5.47 -19.40
N TYR A 70 32.91 -5.14 -18.10
CA TYR A 70 33.98 -4.35 -17.46
C TYR A 70 35.38 -4.92 -17.68
N TRP A 71 35.50 -6.23 -17.52
CA TRP A 71 36.77 -6.92 -17.68
C TRP A 71 37.39 -6.74 -19.07
N VAL A 72 36.57 -6.51 -20.11
CA VAL A 72 37.04 -6.24 -21.47
C VAL A 72 37.62 -4.82 -21.56
N ILE A 73 36.98 -3.85 -20.90
CA ILE A 73 37.45 -2.46 -20.84
C ILE A 73 38.78 -2.41 -20.08
N GLU A 74 38.84 -3.09 -18.93
CA GLU A 74 40.05 -3.25 -18.12
C GLU A 74 41.19 -3.88 -18.94
N GLU A 75 40.91 -4.99 -19.64
CA GLU A 75 41.91 -5.67 -20.47
C GLU A 75 42.44 -4.79 -21.59
N ILE A 76 41.57 -4.09 -22.32
CA ILE A 76 41.99 -3.17 -23.38
C ILE A 76 42.84 -2.04 -22.81
N SER A 77 42.40 -1.47 -21.70
CA SER A 77 43.09 -0.33 -21.10
C SER A 77 44.50 -0.73 -20.67
N ASN A 78 44.67 -1.92 -20.08
CA ASN A 78 45.99 -2.44 -19.72
C ASN A 78 46.88 -2.63 -20.96
N ILE A 79 46.35 -3.22 -22.04
CA ILE A 79 47.11 -3.42 -23.29
C ILE A 79 47.55 -2.08 -23.89
N LEU A 80 46.67 -1.07 -23.88
CA LEU A 80 46.99 0.27 -24.39
C LEU A 80 48.09 0.94 -23.57
N ILE A 81 48.02 0.84 -22.25
CA ILE A 81 49.04 1.37 -21.34
C ILE A 81 50.38 0.67 -21.56
N GLU A 82 50.40 -0.66 -21.59
CA GLU A 82 51.60 -1.47 -21.82
C GLU A 82 52.24 -1.20 -23.18
N SER A 83 51.45 -0.76 -24.16
CA SER A 83 51.92 -0.43 -25.52
C SER A 83 52.29 1.04 -25.71
N GLY A 84 52.36 1.84 -24.63
CA GLY A 84 52.79 3.24 -24.69
C GLY A 84 51.80 4.22 -25.33
N PHE A 85 50.50 3.90 -25.35
CA PHE A 85 49.48 4.84 -25.80
C PHE A 85 49.15 5.87 -24.70
N ASP A 86 50.01 6.87 -24.52
CA ASP A 86 49.90 7.91 -23.48
C ASP A 86 48.66 8.81 -23.61
N GLU A 87 48.06 8.88 -24.79
CA GLU A 87 46.78 9.55 -24.97
C GLU A 87 45.68 8.93 -24.09
N PHE A 88 45.86 7.67 -23.69
CA PHE A 88 44.85 6.88 -23.00
C PHE A 88 44.95 7.00 -21.48
N LYS A 89 44.43 8.11 -20.94
CA LYS A 89 44.36 8.32 -19.48
C LYS A 89 43.30 7.40 -18.88
N LEU A 90 43.72 6.32 -18.22
CA LEU A 90 42.84 5.41 -17.48
C LEU A 90 41.89 6.16 -16.54
N ASP A 91 42.36 7.28 -15.97
CA ASP A 91 41.58 8.19 -15.12
C ASP A 91 40.39 8.83 -15.84
N GLU A 92 40.46 9.08 -17.14
CA GLU A 92 39.35 9.64 -17.91
C GLU A 92 38.24 8.61 -18.12
N ILE A 93 38.62 7.36 -18.44
CA ILE A 93 37.67 6.25 -18.56
C ILE A 93 37.11 5.87 -17.21
N ASN A 94 37.94 5.82 -16.16
CA ASN A 94 37.48 5.59 -14.80
C ASN A 94 36.51 6.69 -14.37
N ARG A 95 36.80 7.98 -14.63
CA ARG A 95 35.85 9.08 -14.37
C ARG A 95 34.54 8.91 -15.13
N HIS A 96 34.59 8.52 -16.40
CA HIS A 96 33.37 8.23 -17.17
C HIS A 96 32.61 7.03 -16.60
N ILE A 97 33.29 5.93 -16.28
CA ILE A 97 32.70 4.74 -15.68
C ILE A 97 32.07 5.08 -14.32
N ILE A 98 32.73 5.90 -13.50
CA ILE A 98 32.19 6.43 -12.23
C ILE A 98 30.92 7.24 -12.49
N ALA A 99 30.95 8.15 -13.47
CA ALA A 99 29.84 9.05 -13.78
C ALA A 99 28.59 8.31 -14.29
N TYR A 100 28.77 7.31 -15.15
CA TYR A 100 27.65 6.64 -15.84
C TYR A 100 27.35 5.22 -15.34
N ASN A 101 28.23 4.64 -14.53
CA ASN A 101 28.10 3.29 -13.98
C ASN A 101 28.57 3.26 -12.51
N PRO A 102 27.97 4.09 -11.63
CA PRO A 102 28.45 4.31 -10.26
C PRO A 102 28.53 3.02 -9.41
N LEU A 103 27.79 1.97 -9.79
CA LEU A 103 27.82 0.66 -9.14
C LEU A 103 29.08 -0.19 -9.44
N THR A 104 29.90 0.22 -10.40
CA THR A 104 30.94 -0.63 -10.99
C THR A 104 32.38 -0.14 -10.85
N ALA A 105 32.59 1.11 -10.49
CA ALA A 105 33.84 1.80 -10.76
C ALA A 105 34.89 1.77 -9.62
N ASN A 106 34.56 1.23 -8.45
CA ASN A 106 35.52 1.21 -7.34
C ASN A 106 35.20 0.04 -6.36
N PRO A 107 36.10 -0.95 -6.21
CA PRO A 107 35.95 -2.07 -5.27
C PRO A 107 35.84 -1.63 -3.79
N MET A 108 36.50 -0.53 -3.40
CA MET A 108 36.35 0.08 -2.07
C MET A 108 35.00 0.80 -1.91
N LEU A 109 34.48 1.46 -2.94
CA LEU A 109 33.10 1.97 -2.92
C LEU A 109 32.08 0.84 -3.03
N ARG A 110 32.42 -0.32 -3.59
CA ARG A 110 31.57 -1.51 -3.53
C ARG A 110 31.42 -1.96 -2.08
N ASN A 111 32.50 -2.02 -1.31
CA ASN A 111 32.44 -2.32 0.12
C ASN A 111 31.98 -1.15 1.00
N LYS A 112 31.87 0.09 0.50
CA LYS A 112 31.25 1.25 1.19
C LYS A 112 29.78 1.52 0.77
N LEU A 113 29.35 1.16 -0.44
CA LEU A 113 27.96 1.27 -0.94
C LEU A 113 27.17 -0.01 -0.72
N VAL A 114 27.78 -1.20 -0.84
CA VAL A 114 27.17 -2.44 -0.31
C VAL A 114 27.09 -2.35 1.22
N PHE A 115 28.00 -1.61 1.88
CA PHE A 115 27.82 -1.17 3.28
C PHE A 115 26.93 0.07 3.48
N ASN A 116 26.44 0.78 2.46
CA ASN A 116 25.48 1.87 2.69
C ASN A 116 24.04 1.52 2.31
N ILE A 117 23.82 0.48 1.54
CA ILE A 117 22.49 -0.09 1.32
C ILE A 117 22.16 -1.17 2.38
N GLN A 118 23.17 -1.74 3.06
CA GLN A 118 22.96 -2.63 4.23
C GLN A 118 23.58 -2.16 5.56
N GLY A 119 24.52 -1.20 5.58
CA GLY A 119 25.25 -0.80 6.79
C GLY A 119 25.07 0.64 7.28
N ASN A 120 24.35 1.51 6.55
CA ASN A 120 23.98 2.85 7.05
C ASN A 120 22.54 2.97 7.57
N LEU A 121 22.02 1.88 8.16
CA LEU A 121 21.00 1.98 9.20
C LEU A 121 21.58 2.51 10.54
N SER A 122 22.88 2.83 10.58
CA SER A 122 23.62 3.26 11.77
C SER A 122 24.23 4.67 11.63
N GLY A 123 23.47 5.67 11.19
CA GLY A 123 24.11 6.97 10.89
C GLY A 123 23.27 8.23 10.85
N LYS A 124 22.08 8.27 11.46
CA LYS A 124 21.43 9.47 12.02
C LYS A 124 20.20 9.02 12.81
N LYS A 125 20.39 8.86 14.11
CA LYS A 125 19.50 8.21 15.08
C LYS A 125 18.12 8.87 15.28
N ASN A 126 17.72 9.88 14.49
CA ASN A 126 16.61 10.77 14.85
C ASN A 126 15.36 10.74 13.95
N GLU A 127 15.33 10.05 12.81
CA GLU A 127 14.08 9.96 12.02
C GLU A 127 13.61 8.51 11.85
N LYS A 128 13.08 7.93 12.95
CA LYS A 128 12.55 6.55 13.03
C LYS A 128 11.31 6.26 12.14
N ASP A 129 10.89 7.22 11.32
CA ASP A 129 9.64 7.22 10.56
C ASP A 129 9.84 7.66 9.10
N ILE A 130 10.97 7.28 8.48
CA ILE A 130 11.26 7.54 7.07
C ILE A 130 11.79 6.27 6.40
N ILE A 131 11.50 6.09 5.11
CA ILE A 131 12.08 5.06 4.26
C ILE A 131 12.89 5.71 3.12
N ASP A 132 14.12 5.22 2.89
CA ASP A 132 14.94 5.63 1.74
C ASP A 132 14.54 4.78 0.52
N MET A 133 13.91 5.42 -0.46
CA MET A 133 13.46 4.81 -1.70
C MET A 133 14.60 4.22 -2.53
N LEU A 134 15.85 4.66 -2.32
CA LEU A 134 17.02 4.08 -2.97
C LEU A 134 17.22 2.61 -2.56
N ALA A 135 16.92 2.27 -1.30
CA ALA A 135 17.01 0.91 -0.78
C ALA A 135 15.89 0.00 -1.28
N LEU A 136 14.82 0.58 -1.84
CA LEU A 136 13.66 -0.15 -2.38
C LEU A 136 13.73 -0.37 -3.88
N LEU A 137 14.73 0.20 -4.55
CA LEU A 137 14.92 -0.02 -5.98
C LEU A 137 15.17 -1.51 -6.21
N PRO A 138 14.51 -2.12 -7.21
CA PRO A 138 14.71 -3.53 -7.51
C PRO A 138 16.20 -3.80 -7.74
N SER A 139 16.76 -4.77 -7.00
CA SER A 139 18.17 -5.20 -7.15
C SER A 139 18.46 -5.84 -8.51
N HIS A 140 17.42 -6.11 -9.30
CA HIS A 140 17.49 -6.81 -10.56
C HIS A 140 16.72 -6.10 -11.68
N LEU A 141 17.12 -6.43 -12.89
CA LEU A 141 16.66 -5.94 -14.17
C LEU A 141 15.14 -6.13 -14.35
N LEU A 142 14.45 -5.16 -14.97
CA LEU A 142 13.01 -5.26 -15.27
C LEU A 142 12.75 -6.32 -16.35
N PRO A 143 11.74 -7.19 -16.17
CA PRO A 143 11.34 -8.12 -17.22
C PRO A 143 10.77 -7.36 -18.43
N SER A 144 11.20 -7.70 -19.65
CA SER A 144 10.64 -7.13 -20.88
C SER A 144 9.52 -7.98 -21.47
N ARG A 145 8.51 -7.31 -22.04
CA ARG A 145 7.30 -7.92 -22.65
C ARG A 145 7.55 -8.94 -23.74
N ARG A 146 8.61 -8.77 -24.52
CA ARG A 146 8.77 -9.46 -25.82
C ARG A 146 10.07 -10.21 -25.97
N ALA A 147 11.00 -10.02 -25.05
CA ALA A 147 12.24 -10.76 -25.05
C ALA A 147 12.40 -11.37 -23.67
N ARG A 148 12.92 -12.59 -23.58
CA ARG A 148 13.54 -13.14 -22.37
C ARG A 148 14.78 -12.31 -21.93
N LYS A 149 14.80 -11.01 -22.21
CA LYS A 149 15.84 -10.04 -21.93
C LYS A 149 15.33 -9.18 -20.80
N GLN A 150 16.07 -9.24 -19.72
CA GLN A 150 16.00 -8.37 -18.57
C GLN A 150 16.66 -7.03 -18.92
N HIS A 151 16.05 -5.90 -18.52
CA HIS A 151 16.57 -4.56 -18.82
C HIS A 151 17.08 -3.81 -17.59
N PRO A 152 18.23 -3.14 -17.70
CA PRO A 152 18.78 -2.36 -16.60
C PRO A 152 17.84 -1.24 -16.18
N ILE A 153 17.74 -1.06 -14.87
CA ILE A 153 17.19 0.14 -14.24
C ILE A 153 18.38 1.07 -14.02
N PHE A 154 18.23 2.31 -14.47
CA PHE A 154 19.17 3.37 -14.23
C PHE A 154 18.62 4.27 -13.14
N VAL A 155 19.53 4.78 -12.31
CA VAL A 155 19.21 5.59 -11.15
C VAL A 155 20.20 6.73 -11.11
N GLU A 156 19.69 7.94 -11.18
CA GLU A 156 20.39 9.16 -10.85
C GLU A 156 19.78 9.66 -9.53
N PHE A 157 20.61 9.98 -8.54
CA PHE A 157 20.13 10.36 -7.21
C PHE A 157 20.77 11.65 -6.72
N SER A 158 19.99 12.42 -5.99
CA SER A 158 20.42 13.60 -5.25
C SER A 158 20.15 13.40 -3.76
N ASN A 159 20.37 14.45 -2.96
CA ASN A 159 20.03 14.43 -1.54
C ASN A 159 18.52 14.31 -1.29
N LYS A 160 17.67 14.79 -2.21
CA LYS A 160 16.22 14.84 -1.99
C LYS A 160 15.44 13.87 -2.88
N ASN A 161 15.92 13.65 -4.11
CA ASN A 161 15.13 13.06 -5.18
C ASN A 161 15.91 11.96 -5.91
N LEU A 162 15.18 11.00 -6.49
CA LEU A 162 15.70 9.92 -7.33
C LEU A 162 15.05 10.05 -8.72
N ARG A 163 15.86 10.05 -9.77
CA ARG A 163 15.41 9.89 -11.14
C ARG A 163 15.68 8.45 -11.56
N VAL A 164 14.63 7.70 -11.90
CA VAL A 164 14.71 6.28 -12.20
C VAL A 164 14.14 6.02 -13.58
N TRP A 165 14.86 5.31 -14.45
CA TRP A 165 14.40 4.99 -15.80
C TRP A 165 14.91 3.63 -16.28
N SER A 166 14.38 3.14 -17.41
CA SER A 166 14.93 1.97 -18.11
C SER A 166 14.93 2.20 -19.61
N GLN A 167 16.09 2.01 -20.25
CA GLN A 167 16.31 2.30 -21.68
C GLN A 167 15.43 1.51 -22.64
N ALA A 168 14.93 0.33 -22.25
CA ALA A 168 14.19 -0.55 -23.14
C ALA A 168 12.69 -0.67 -22.82
N CYS A 169 12.24 0.04 -21.78
CA CYS A 169 10.83 0.24 -21.53
C CYS A 169 10.39 1.50 -22.29
N TRP A 170 9.77 1.32 -23.45
CA TRP A 170 9.07 2.30 -24.29
C TRP A 170 8.80 3.67 -23.64
N LYS A 171 9.24 4.79 -24.24
CA LYS A 171 8.89 6.24 -24.11
C LYS A 171 8.35 6.83 -22.77
N LYS A 172 8.18 6.08 -21.67
CA LYS A 172 7.47 6.46 -20.43
C LYS A 172 7.95 5.67 -19.20
N SER A 173 9.20 5.22 -19.20
CA SER A 173 9.79 4.48 -18.06
C SER A 173 10.47 5.38 -17.05
N GLU A 174 10.71 6.65 -17.40
CA GLU A 174 11.30 7.63 -16.49
C GLU A 174 10.28 8.05 -15.43
N THR A 175 10.72 8.11 -14.17
CA THR A 175 9.97 8.65 -13.05
C THR A 175 10.91 9.35 -12.08
N ARG A 176 10.41 10.40 -11.42
CA ARG A 176 11.11 11.10 -10.35
C ARG A 176 10.40 10.83 -9.02
N LEU A 177 11.17 10.32 -8.07
CA LEU A 177 10.72 9.90 -6.75
C LEU A 177 11.34 10.81 -5.69
N LYS A 178 10.62 11.03 -4.60
CA LYS A 178 11.25 11.51 -3.37
C LYS A 178 12.17 10.41 -2.86
N ARG A 179 13.38 10.77 -2.46
CA ARG A 179 14.33 9.81 -1.86
C ARG A 179 13.83 9.36 -0.50
N TYR A 180 13.34 10.28 0.31
CA TYR A 180 12.88 10.02 1.66
C TYR A 180 11.37 10.11 1.72
N VAL A 181 10.71 9.00 2.01
CA VAL A 181 9.25 8.93 2.17
C VAL A 181 8.91 8.79 3.64
N LYS A 182 8.05 9.66 4.16
CA LYS A 182 7.61 9.65 5.55
C LYS A 182 6.64 8.49 5.80
N LEU A 183 6.85 7.76 6.89
CA LEU A 183 6.02 6.63 7.35
C LEU A 183 4.88 7.12 8.25
N ASP A 184 4.13 8.11 7.77
CA ASP A 184 2.96 8.64 8.46
C ASP A 184 1.68 7.86 8.14
N GLN A 185 0.55 8.33 8.66
CA GLN A 185 -0.73 7.68 8.46
C GLN A 185 -1.18 7.68 6.99
N VAL A 186 -0.89 8.74 6.22
CA VAL A 186 -1.24 8.81 4.79
C VAL A 186 -0.48 7.71 4.04
N PHE A 187 0.79 7.51 4.38
CA PHE A 187 1.59 6.43 3.84
C PHE A 187 0.96 5.04 4.09
N TRP A 188 0.67 4.70 5.35
CA TRP A 188 0.15 3.37 5.71
C TRP A 188 -1.23 3.09 5.13
N ILE A 189 -2.12 4.09 5.15
CA ILE A 189 -3.45 3.97 4.54
C ILE A 189 -3.34 3.84 3.02
N GLY A 190 -2.48 4.62 2.37
CA GLY A 190 -2.24 4.53 0.93
C GLY A 190 -1.70 3.16 0.50
N CYS A 191 -0.73 2.61 1.24
CA CYS A 191 -0.24 1.25 1.03
C CYS A 191 -1.35 0.21 1.18
N ALA A 192 -2.18 0.31 2.22
CA ALA A 192 -3.29 -0.61 2.46
C ALA A 192 -4.40 -0.50 1.40
N LEU A 193 -4.71 0.71 0.93
CA LEU A 193 -5.64 0.95 -0.18
C LEU A 193 -5.11 0.34 -1.48
N TYR A 194 -3.83 0.54 -1.80
CA TYR A 194 -3.23 -0.06 -2.99
C TYR A 194 -3.11 -1.59 -2.89
N PHE A 195 -2.88 -2.12 -1.70
CA PHE A 195 -2.90 -3.57 -1.45
C PHE A 195 -4.28 -4.18 -1.72
N GLY A 196 -5.35 -3.50 -1.26
CA GLY A 196 -6.72 -3.94 -1.47
C GLY A 196 -7.21 -3.69 -2.90
N GLU A 197 -7.41 -2.42 -3.22
CA GLU A 197 -8.10 -1.95 -4.43
C GLU A 197 -7.18 -1.82 -5.65
N GLY A 198 -5.86 -1.92 -5.44
CA GLY A 198 -4.90 -1.78 -6.52
C GLY A 198 -5.03 -2.91 -7.54
N TYR A 199 -4.79 -2.61 -8.82
CA TYR A 199 -4.69 -3.61 -9.88
C TYR A 199 -3.39 -4.46 -9.79
N THR A 200 -3.03 -4.91 -8.60
CA THR A 200 -2.04 -5.97 -8.38
C THR A 200 -2.64 -7.36 -8.56
N LYS A 201 -4.00 -7.46 -8.52
CA LYS A 201 -4.77 -8.71 -8.43
C LYS A 201 -5.02 -9.41 -9.76
N VAL A 202 -5.01 -8.71 -10.90
CA VAL A 202 -5.20 -9.35 -12.22
C VAL A 202 -3.94 -10.15 -12.55
N SER A 203 -4.16 -11.42 -12.92
CA SER A 203 -3.18 -12.47 -13.20
C SER A 203 -1.78 -11.97 -13.57
N GLU A 204 -0.75 -12.62 -13.05
CA GLU A 204 0.65 -12.42 -13.48
C GLU A 204 0.83 -12.44 -15.02
N LYS A 205 -0.16 -13.00 -15.73
CA LYS A 205 -0.28 -13.05 -17.19
C LYS A 205 -0.66 -11.71 -17.84
N SER A 206 -1.42 -10.84 -17.16
CA SER A 206 -1.72 -9.49 -17.68
C SER A 206 -0.62 -8.54 -17.24
N ASP A 207 0.33 -8.33 -18.13
CA ASP A 207 1.47 -7.46 -17.93
C ASP A 207 1.04 -5.97 -17.95
N ASN A 208 0.31 -5.56 -16.92
CA ASN A 208 -0.16 -4.20 -16.78
C ASN A 208 0.92 -3.40 -16.07
N SER A 209 1.75 -2.69 -16.81
CA SER A 209 2.63 -1.60 -16.35
C SER A 209 1.88 -0.42 -15.69
N LYS A 210 0.69 -0.68 -15.16
CA LYS A 210 -0.26 0.28 -14.63
C LYS A 210 -0.23 0.23 -13.10
N ILE A 211 -0.21 1.42 -12.51
CA ILE A 211 -0.56 1.64 -11.12
C ILE A 211 -1.94 2.26 -11.17
N SER A 212 -2.93 1.60 -10.56
CA SER A 212 -4.30 2.08 -10.59
C SER A 212 -5.07 1.68 -9.35
N LEU A 213 -6.06 2.49 -9.02
CA LEU A 213 -7.04 2.28 -7.98
C LEU A 213 -8.41 2.69 -8.54
N GLY A 214 -9.42 1.88 -8.27
CA GLY A 214 -10.81 2.18 -8.61
C GLY A 214 -11.66 2.16 -7.35
N ASN A 215 -12.39 3.23 -7.06
CA ASN A 215 -13.29 3.24 -5.91
C ASN A 215 -14.49 4.18 -6.14
N SER A 216 -15.64 3.84 -5.57
CA SER A 216 -16.83 4.70 -5.59
C SER A 216 -16.80 5.77 -4.51
N GLU A 217 -16.03 5.56 -3.43
CA GLU A 217 -15.86 6.55 -2.37
C GLU A 217 -14.79 7.59 -2.78
N PRO A 218 -15.15 8.87 -3.04
CA PRO A 218 -14.24 9.87 -3.62
C PRO A 218 -13.02 10.19 -2.77
N ILE A 219 -13.21 10.02 -1.49
CA ILE A 219 -12.22 10.33 -0.49
C ILE A 219 -11.13 9.26 -0.40
N LEU A 220 -11.43 8.00 -0.73
CA LEU A 220 -10.41 6.95 -0.87
C LEU A 220 -9.56 7.20 -2.11
N VAL A 221 -10.19 7.67 -3.19
CA VAL A 221 -9.48 8.14 -4.39
C VAL A 221 -8.54 9.29 -4.05
N LYS A 222 -9.02 10.29 -3.29
CA LYS A 222 -8.17 11.41 -2.84
C LYS A 222 -6.99 10.94 -1.98
N LYS A 223 -7.21 10.05 -1.00
CA LYS A 223 -6.11 9.51 -0.15
C LYS A 223 -5.09 8.71 -0.96
N PHE A 224 -5.54 8.00 -1.99
CA PHE A 224 -4.62 7.34 -2.93
C PHE A 224 -3.77 8.34 -3.73
N LEU A 225 -4.36 9.46 -4.17
CA LEU A 225 -3.63 10.56 -4.83
C LEU A 225 -2.60 11.19 -3.89
N GLU A 226 -3.00 11.55 -2.66
CA GLU A 226 -2.10 12.10 -1.62
C GLU A 226 -0.93 11.15 -1.34
N TRP A 227 -1.19 9.84 -1.29
CA TRP A 227 -0.15 8.83 -1.14
C TRP A 227 0.83 8.80 -2.32
N LEU A 228 0.33 8.85 -3.56
CA LEU A 228 1.20 8.93 -4.75
C LEU A 228 2.04 10.22 -4.75
N GLU A 229 1.46 11.36 -4.37
CA GLU A 229 2.18 12.62 -4.21
C GLU A 229 3.21 12.57 -3.07
N GLY A 230 2.97 11.76 -2.04
CA GLY A 230 3.93 11.48 -0.98
C GLY A 230 5.16 10.71 -1.44
N ILE A 231 5.04 9.92 -2.52
CA ILE A 231 6.13 9.12 -3.10
C ILE A 231 6.84 9.86 -4.24
N LEU A 232 6.09 10.59 -5.06
CA LEU A 232 6.59 11.22 -6.27
C LEU A 232 7.14 12.62 -5.98
N ASP A 233 8.21 12.97 -6.68
CA ASP A 233 8.80 14.30 -6.61
C ASP A 233 8.02 15.31 -7.48
N GLU A 234 7.42 14.83 -8.57
CA GLU A 234 6.61 15.63 -9.48
C GLU A 234 5.18 15.08 -9.56
N LYS A 235 4.21 15.95 -9.87
CA LYS A 235 2.83 15.53 -10.08
C LYS A 235 2.76 14.54 -11.26
N PRO A 236 2.35 13.28 -11.05
CA PRO A 236 2.28 12.31 -12.14
C PRO A 236 1.25 12.74 -13.18
N LYS A 237 1.52 12.42 -14.45
CA LYS A 237 0.50 12.49 -15.49
C LYS A 237 -0.50 11.34 -15.31
N LEU A 238 -1.54 11.60 -14.53
CA LEU A 238 -2.61 10.66 -14.25
C LEU A 238 -3.62 10.60 -15.38
N SER A 239 -4.32 9.48 -15.48
CA SER A 239 -5.47 9.29 -16.35
C SER A 239 -6.65 8.84 -15.51
N PHE A 240 -7.80 9.45 -15.76
CA PHE A 240 -9.02 9.25 -15.00
C PHE A 240 -10.07 8.60 -15.88
N TYR A 241 -10.83 7.68 -15.31
CA TYR A 241 -12.02 7.14 -15.97
C TYR A 241 -13.15 6.92 -14.97
N LEU A 242 -14.37 7.21 -15.40
CA LEU A 242 -15.60 6.95 -14.66
C LEU A 242 -16.27 5.69 -15.22
N GLU A 243 -16.37 4.65 -14.39
CA GLU A 243 -17.22 3.50 -14.67
C GLU A 243 -18.66 3.81 -14.24
N HIS A 244 -19.53 4.02 -15.22
CA HIS A 244 -20.92 4.40 -15.02
C HIS A 244 -21.84 3.20 -15.28
N ASN A 245 -22.71 2.91 -14.31
CA ASN A 245 -23.80 1.94 -14.45
C ASN A 245 -25.13 2.68 -14.48
N GLU A 246 -25.75 2.71 -15.65
CA GLU A 246 -26.99 3.43 -15.94
C GLU A 246 -28.17 3.03 -15.04
N ARG A 247 -28.17 1.81 -14.49
CA ARG A 247 -29.26 1.29 -13.64
C ARG A 247 -29.14 1.69 -12.17
N LYS A 248 -27.93 2.01 -11.70
CA LYS A 248 -27.64 2.21 -10.26
C LYS A 248 -27.15 3.60 -9.93
N SER A 249 -26.49 4.26 -10.88
CA SER A 249 -25.92 5.58 -10.70
C SER A 249 -26.90 6.65 -11.17
N LYS A 250 -26.67 7.89 -10.73
CA LYS A 250 -27.26 9.09 -11.35
C LYS A 250 -26.90 9.15 -12.83
N ASN A 251 -27.54 10.05 -13.58
CA ASN A 251 -27.18 10.24 -14.98
C ASN A 251 -25.68 10.55 -15.14
N LYS A 252 -25.15 10.24 -16.31
CA LYS A 252 -23.71 10.31 -16.61
C LYS A 252 -23.12 11.71 -16.36
N GLN A 253 -23.89 12.76 -16.66
CA GLN A 253 -23.48 14.16 -16.58
C GLN A 253 -23.38 14.62 -15.12
N GLU A 254 -24.31 14.21 -14.26
CA GLU A 254 -24.23 14.44 -12.81
C GLU A 254 -23.03 13.73 -12.19
N CYS A 255 -22.78 12.48 -12.58
CA CYS A 255 -21.61 11.74 -12.11
C CYS A 255 -20.31 12.42 -12.53
N LEU A 256 -20.21 12.82 -13.80
CA LEU A 256 -19.05 13.52 -14.33
C LEU A 256 -18.83 14.86 -13.64
N LYS A 257 -19.89 15.64 -13.44
CA LYS A 257 -19.84 16.92 -12.71
C LYS A 257 -19.35 16.69 -11.27
N PHE A 258 -19.95 15.75 -10.55
CA PHE A 258 -19.57 15.44 -9.18
C PHE A 258 -18.08 15.12 -9.04
N TRP A 259 -17.55 14.24 -9.89
CA TRP A 259 -16.14 13.85 -9.84
C TRP A 259 -15.18 14.96 -10.31
N SER A 260 -15.59 15.72 -11.33
CA SER A 260 -14.86 16.89 -11.83
C SER A 260 -14.72 17.94 -10.74
N ASP A 261 -15.81 18.27 -10.05
CA ASP A 261 -15.83 19.25 -8.96
C ASP A 261 -15.01 18.73 -7.76
N TRP A 262 -15.21 17.47 -7.36
CA TRP A 262 -14.55 16.88 -6.19
C TRP A 262 -13.03 16.75 -6.34
N LEU A 263 -12.56 16.35 -7.52
CA LEU A 263 -11.13 16.19 -7.81
C LEU A 263 -10.50 17.46 -8.40
N THR A 264 -11.30 18.50 -8.64
CA THR A 264 -10.88 19.75 -9.29
C THR A 264 -10.23 19.47 -10.66
N LEU A 265 -10.88 18.62 -11.45
CA LEU A 265 -10.43 18.20 -12.79
C LEU A 265 -11.36 18.76 -13.85
N ASP A 266 -10.84 19.13 -15.02
CA ASP A 266 -11.68 19.36 -16.20
C ASP A 266 -12.41 18.06 -16.55
N LYS A 267 -13.72 18.14 -16.80
CA LYS A 267 -14.57 17.05 -17.28
C LYS A 267 -13.95 16.32 -18.48
N LYS A 268 -13.26 17.05 -19.36
CA LYS A 268 -12.58 16.49 -20.56
C LYS A 268 -11.43 15.54 -20.21
N CYS A 269 -10.87 15.62 -19.00
CA CYS A 269 -9.81 14.74 -18.52
C CYS A 269 -10.32 13.39 -17.98
N ILE A 270 -11.64 13.24 -17.81
CA ILE A 270 -12.26 12.04 -17.26
C ILE A 270 -12.90 11.25 -18.42
N GLY A 271 -12.27 10.15 -18.81
CA GLY A 271 -12.88 9.20 -19.76
C GLY A 271 -14.10 8.53 -19.14
N ILE A 272 -15.10 8.15 -19.93
CA ILE A 272 -16.30 7.48 -19.40
C ILE A 272 -16.41 6.08 -19.99
N ARG A 273 -16.68 5.10 -19.13
CA ARG A 273 -16.93 3.70 -19.49
C ARG A 273 -18.31 3.31 -18.98
N THR A 274 -19.24 3.08 -19.89
CA THR A 274 -20.55 2.55 -19.54
C THR A 274 -20.45 1.04 -19.36
N ILE A 275 -20.96 0.53 -18.24
CA ILE A 275 -20.96 -0.91 -17.94
C ILE A 275 -22.41 -1.39 -17.86
N SER A 276 -22.83 -2.21 -18.81
CA SER A 276 -24.19 -2.75 -18.88
C SER A 276 -24.47 -3.90 -17.90
N ASN A 277 -23.44 -4.70 -17.55
CA ASN A 277 -23.61 -5.98 -16.86
C ASN A 277 -22.66 -6.21 -15.66
N SER A 278 -22.26 -5.18 -14.92
CA SER A 278 -21.46 -5.40 -13.70
C SER A 278 -22.30 -6.05 -12.61
N GLY A 279 -22.16 -7.37 -12.47
CA GLY A 279 -22.73 -8.14 -11.36
C GLY A 279 -22.42 -7.49 -10.03
N SER A 280 -23.46 -7.34 -9.20
CA SER A 280 -23.55 -6.98 -7.76
C SER A 280 -22.62 -5.93 -7.13
N ARG A 281 -21.56 -5.42 -7.76
CA ARG A 281 -20.75 -4.33 -7.22
C ARG A 281 -21.68 -3.16 -6.96
N LEU A 282 -21.75 -2.77 -5.70
CA LEU A 282 -22.51 -1.61 -5.24
C LEU A 282 -21.77 -0.39 -5.80
N GLN A 283 -22.06 -0.02 -7.03
CA GLN A 283 -21.74 1.33 -7.49
C GLN A 283 -22.65 2.27 -6.69
N GLU A 284 -22.04 3.17 -5.94
CA GLU A 284 -22.77 4.26 -5.30
C GLU A 284 -23.38 5.20 -6.35
N ASN A 285 -24.14 6.19 -5.89
CA ASN A 285 -24.91 7.10 -6.74
C ASN A 285 -24.11 7.81 -7.84
N TYR A 286 -22.78 7.86 -7.76
CA TYR A 286 -21.92 8.60 -8.68
C TYR A 286 -20.95 7.71 -9.48
N GLY A 287 -21.19 6.40 -9.55
CA GLY A 287 -20.32 5.45 -10.27
C GLY A 287 -19.00 5.18 -9.55
N LEU A 288 -18.08 4.49 -10.23
CA LEU A 288 -16.74 4.17 -9.73
C LEU A 288 -15.70 5.03 -10.46
N MET A 289 -14.88 5.76 -9.71
CA MET A 289 -13.77 6.51 -10.26
C MET A 289 -12.50 5.66 -10.27
N GLY A 290 -11.96 5.43 -11.46
CA GLY A 290 -10.68 4.82 -11.68
C GLY A 290 -9.60 5.86 -11.94
N VAL A 291 -8.53 5.81 -11.17
CA VAL A 291 -7.29 6.56 -11.42
C VAL A 291 -6.22 5.59 -11.83
N TYR A 292 -5.48 5.90 -12.90
CA TYR A 292 -4.33 5.11 -13.29
C TYR A 292 -3.22 5.95 -13.91
N LEU A 293 -2.01 5.41 -13.83
CA LEU A 293 -0.87 5.85 -14.62
C LEU A 293 -0.15 4.62 -15.17
N THR A 294 0.52 4.78 -16.31
CA THR A 294 1.29 3.70 -16.94
C THR A 294 2.78 4.01 -16.84
N ASN A 295 3.48 3.33 -15.93
CA ASN A 295 4.92 3.42 -15.76
C ASN A 295 5.46 2.11 -15.14
N THR A 296 6.22 1.34 -15.91
CA THR A 296 6.74 0.04 -15.49
C THR A 296 7.75 0.14 -14.34
N VAL A 297 8.63 1.15 -14.39
CA VAL A 297 9.65 1.37 -13.35
C VAL A 297 8.97 1.73 -12.04
N LEU A 298 8.07 2.72 -12.06
CA LEU A 298 7.33 3.13 -10.86
C LEU A 298 6.52 1.98 -10.28
N ARG A 299 5.87 1.15 -11.11
CA ARG A 299 5.12 -0.02 -10.63
C ARG A 299 6.02 -0.98 -9.86
N SER A 300 7.20 -1.28 -10.38
CA SER A 300 8.16 -2.16 -9.71
C SER A 300 8.65 -1.57 -8.39
N VAL A 301 8.91 -0.26 -8.36
CA VAL A 301 9.28 0.45 -7.12
C VAL A 301 8.14 0.39 -6.09
N ILE A 302 6.90 0.67 -6.49
CA ILE A 302 5.73 0.58 -5.60
C ILE A 302 5.51 -0.85 -5.11
N LYS A 303 5.76 -1.87 -5.94
CA LYS A 303 5.68 -3.28 -5.52
C LYS A 303 6.72 -3.58 -4.44
N SER A 304 7.96 -3.17 -4.63
CA SER A 304 9.02 -3.34 -3.62
C SER A 304 8.68 -2.59 -2.33
N LEU A 305 8.21 -1.34 -2.45
CA LEU A 305 7.74 -0.53 -1.32
C LEU A 305 6.62 -1.24 -0.56
N LEU A 306 5.65 -1.82 -1.26
CA LEU A 306 4.55 -2.53 -0.64
C LEU A 306 5.03 -3.77 0.13
N GLU A 307 5.90 -4.59 -0.45
CA GLU A 307 6.43 -5.78 0.23
C GLU A 307 7.27 -5.42 1.46
N GLU A 308 8.06 -4.35 1.40
CA GLU A 308 8.82 -3.90 2.56
C GLU A 308 7.92 -3.29 3.63
N SER A 309 6.93 -2.51 3.22
CA SER A 309 5.95 -1.90 4.13
C SER A 309 5.15 -2.95 4.93
N LYS A 310 4.85 -4.13 4.35
CA LYS A 310 4.23 -5.27 5.07
C LYS A 310 5.10 -5.81 6.20
N LYS A 311 6.43 -5.72 6.09
CA LYS A 311 7.35 -6.13 7.16
C LYS A 311 7.41 -5.06 8.24
N ILE A 312 7.60 -3.81 7.82
CA ILE A 312 7.79 -2.66 8.72
C ILE A 312 6.52 -2.39 9.54
N VAL A 313 5.33 -2.46 8.93
CA VAL A 313 4.05 -2.14 9.61
C VAL A 313 3.84 -2.98 10.87
N LEU A 314 4.29 -4.23 10.88
CA LEU A 314 4.13 -5.17 12.00
C LEU A 314 5.03 -4.86 13.20
N THR A 315 5.96 -3.90 13.08
CA THR A 315 6.90 -3.52 14.15
C THR A 315 6.31 -2.51 15.14
N LYS A 316 5.32 -1.70 14.73
CA LYS A 316 4.68 -0.70 15.59
C LYS A 316 3.16 -0.87 15.57
N ARG A 317 2.56 -0.95 16.75
CA ARG A 317 1.09 -1.07 16.91
C ARG A 317 0.34 0.04 16.19
N LYS A 318 0.80 1.29 16.27
CA LYS A 318 0.19 2.43 15.59
C LYS A 318 0.10 2.23 14.07
N TRP A 319 1.17 1.77 13.44
CA TRP A 319 1.21 1.50 12.00
C TRP A 319 0.27 0.37 11.62
N CYS A 320 0.17 -0.68 12.45
CA CYS A 320 -0.82 -1.74 12.25
C CYS A 320 -2.25 -1.20 12.24
N ILE A 321 -2.57 -0.24 13.11
CA ILE A 321 -3.89 0.41 13.16
C ILE A 321 -4.14 1.21 11.88
N ASP A 322 -3.19 2.04 11.45
CA ASP A 322 -3.34 2.85 10.24
C ASP A 322 -3.48 1.99 8.98
N TRP A 323 -2.76 0.86 8.91
CA TRP A 323 -2.93 -0.11 7.84
C TRP A 323 -4.30 -0.80 7.88
N LEU A 324 -4.76 -1.22 9.07
CA LEU A 324 -6.08 -1.83 9.24
C LEU A 324 -7.20 -0.88 8.79
N LYS A 325 -7.07 0.42 9.09
CA LYS A 325 -8.01 1.45 8.63
C LYS A 325 -8.11 1.48 7.10
N GLY A 326 -6.97 1.49 6.41
CA GLY A 326 -6.95 1.45 4.93
C GLY A 326 -7.51 0.14 4.36
N LEU A 327 -7.24 -1.01 4.99
CA LEU A 327 -7.80 -2.30 4.58
C LEU A 327 -9.32 -2.36 4.72
N ILE A 328 -9.85 -1.91 5.86
CA ILE A 328 -11.30 -1.88 6.09
C ILE A 328 -11.97 -0.89 5.12
N ALA A 329 -11.33 0.25 4.86
CA ALA A 329 -11.84 1.25 3.93
C ALA A 329 -11.90 0.75 2.49
N GLY A 330 -10.87 0.06 1.99
CA GLY A 330 -10.92 -0.59 0.68
C GLY A 330 -11.79 -1.85 0.70
N GLU A 331 -11.21 -2.94 1.21
CA GLU A 331 -11.74 -4.31 1.11
C GLU A 331 -12.71 -4.73 2.23
N GLY A 332 -12.87 -3.87 3.24
CA GLY A 332 -13.70 -4.20 4.40
C GLY A 332 -15.18 -4.23 4.09
N SER A 333 -15.89 -5.21 4.65
CA SER A 333 -17.34 -5.32 4.61
C SER A 333 -17.90 -5.48 6.02
N VAL A 334 -19.07 -4.88 6.27
CA VAL A 334 -19.80 -5.02 7.55
C VAL A 334 -21.08 -5.79 7.28
N TYR A 335 -21.24 -6.96 7.88
CA TYR A 335 -22.44 -7.79 7.77
C TYR A 335 -23.38 -7.56 8.96
N ILE A 336 -24.64 -7.25 8.65
CA ILE A 336 -25.68 -6.97 9.63
C ILE A 336 -26.84 -7.92 9.40
N LYS A 337 -27.32 -8.58 10.45
CA LYS A 337 -28.54 -9.39 10.47
C LYS A 337 -29.45 -8.90 11.60
N ASN A 338 -30.74 -8.75 11.33
CA ASN A 338 -31.72 -8.27 12.32
C ASN A 338 -31.29 -6.97 13.02
N LYS A 339 -30.76 -6.01 12.23
CA LYS A 339 -30.18 -4.72 12.68
C LYS A 339 -28.92 -4.84 13.56
N SER A 340 -28.49 -6.03 13.98
CA SER A 340 -27.26 -6.26 14.75
C SER A 340 -26.09 -6.56 13.83
N ILE A 341 -24.90 -6.07 14.18
CA ILE A 341 -23.66 -6.52 13.55
C ILE A 341 -23.45 -8.01 13.84
N VAL A 342 -23.05 -8.76 12.82
CA VAL A 342 -22.72 -10.18 12.89
C VAL A 342 -21.24 -10.41 12.64
N SER A 343 -20.67 -9.72 11.65
CA SER A 343 -19.24 -9.80 11.33
C SER A 343 -18.72 -8.56 10.62
N VAL A 344 -17.41 -8.37 10.68
CA VAL A 344 -16.65 -7.49 9.80
C VAL A 344 -15.68 -8.37 9.03
N SER A 345 -15.71 -8.36 7.70
CA SER A 345 -14.79 -9.16 6.88
C SER A 345 -13.84 -8.28 6.07
N ILE A 346 -12.63 -8.77 5.81
CA ILE A 346 -11.66 -8.15 4.91
C ILE A 346 -11.39 -9.15 3.78
N GLY A 347 -11.78 -8.78 2.56
CA GLY A 347 -11.69 -9.66 1.39
C GLY A 347 -10.26 -9.83 0.86
N SER A 348 -9.85 -11.08 0.62
CA SER A 348 -8.69 -11.39 -0.22
C SER A 348 -8.72 -12.82 -0.75
N ILE A 349 -8.61 -12.95 -2.08
CA ILE A 349 -8.55 -14.23 -2.79
C ILE A 349 -7.19 -14.92 -2.60
N ARG A 350 -6.11 -14.15 -2.41
CA ARG A 350 -4.75 -14.67 -2.33
C ARG A 350 -4.42 -15.17 -0.91
N PRO A 351 -3.99 -16.42 -0.74
CA PRO A 351 -3.64 -16.96 0.58
C PRO A 351 -2.53 -16.15 1.29
N MET A 352 -1.49 -15.72 0.57
CA MET A 352 -0.40 -14.91 1.16
C MET A 352 -0.88 -13.57 1.70
N ASP A 353 -1.86 -12.95 1.03
CA ASP A 353 -2.44 -11.69 1.46
C ASP A 353 -3.32 -11.90 2.71
N ARG A 354 -4.06 -13.00 2.79
CA ARG A 354 -4.80 -13.40 4.00
C ARG A 354 -3.86 -13.68 5.16
N GLU A 355 -2.75 -14.37 4.93
CA GLU A 355 -1.72 -14.62 5.95
C GLU A 355 -1.15 -13.34 6.55
N PHE A 356 -0.88 -12.34 5.69
CA PHE A 356 -0.47 -11.03 6.18
C PHE A 356 -1.55 -10.33 7.01
N ILE A 357 -2.83 -10.37 6.58
CA ILE A 357 -3.95 -9.79 7.34
C ILE A 357 -4.09 -10.47 8.72
N LYS A 358 -3.92 -11.79 8.79
CA LYS A 358 -3.94 -12.55 10.04
C LYS A 358 -2.89 -12.04 11.03
N ARG A 359 -1.63 -11.96 10.60
CA ARG A 359 -0.52 -11.42 11.41
C ARG A 359 -0.77 -9.98 11.87
N LEU A 360 -1.39 -9.15 11.02
CA LEU A 360 -1.78 -7.78 11.37
C LEU A 360 -2.81 -7.78 12.52
N LEU A 361 -3.84 -8.62 12.44
CA LEU A 361 -4.88 -8.72 13.47
C LEU A 361 -4.35 -9.31 14.79
N GLU A 362 -3.46 -10.30 14.72
CA GLU A 362 -2.78 -10.87 15.90
C GLU A 362 -1.97 -9.81 16.64
N ARG A 363 -1.22 -8.96 15.92
CA ARG A 363 -0.50 -7.82 16.51
C ARG A 363 -1.42 -6.79 17.18
N LEU A 364 -2.67 -6.71 16.73
CA LEU A 364 -3.70 -5.87 17.34
C LEU A 364 -4.49 -6.58 18.44
N VAL A 365 -4.21 -7.87 18.69
CA VAL A 365 -4.93 -8.75 19.62
C VAL A 365 -6.41 -8.86 19.26
N ILE A 366 -6.71 -8.90 17.96
CA ILE A 366 -8.06 -9.08 17.41
C ILE A 366 -8.22 -10.52 16.95
N LYS A 367 -9.25 -11.20 17.47
CA LYS A 367 -9.56 -12.56 17.04
C LYS A 367 -10.32 -12.55 15.72
N TYR A 368 -10.03 -13.53 14.87
CA TYR A 368 -10.66 -13.69 13.56
C TYR A 368 -10.93 -15.17 13.25
N ARG A 369 -11.64 -15.41 12.15
CA ARG A 369 -11.77 -16.72 11.48
C ARG A 369 -11.44 -16.53 10.01
N GLU A 370 -10.67 -17.45 9.44
CA GLU A 370 -10.38 -17.47 8.00
C GLU A 370 -11.54 -18.11 7.24
N GLY A 371 -12.03 -17.42 6.22
CA GLY A 371 -12.95 -17.95 5.22
C GLY A 371 -12.22 -18.28 3.92
N VAL A 372 -12.96 -18.67 2.87
CA VAL A 372 -12.37 -19.07 1.59
C VAL A 372 -11.64 -17.90 0.91
N ASN A 373 -12.25 -16.71 0.94
CA ASN A 373 -11.76 -15.51 0.24
C ASN A 373 -11.74 -14.27 1.16
N ASP A 374 -11.79 -14.45 2.46
CA ASP A 374 -11.81 -13.36 3.43
C ASP A 374 -11.28 -13.75 4.81
N ILE A 375 -10.96 -12.74 5.61
CA ILE A 375 -10.70 -12.87 7.05
C ILE A 375 -11.85 -12.18 7.78
N CYS A 376 -12.57 -12.91 8.62
CA CYS A 376 -13.76 -12.43 9.30
C CYS A 376 -13.52 -12.23 10.80
N ILE A 377 -13.86 -11.05 11.30
CA ILE A 377 -13.84 -10.66 12.71
C ILE A 377 -15.26 -10.85 13.27
N PHE A 378 -15.38 -11.58 14.36
CA PHE A 378 -16.66 -11.94 14.97
C PHE A 378 -16.67 -11.68 16.47
N GLY A 379 -17.87 -11.46 16.99
CA GLY A 379 -18.10 -11.36 18.42
C GLY A 379 -17.93 -9.93 18.92
N TRP A 380 -18.75 -9.61 19.92
CA TRP A 380 -18.87 -8.26 20.44
C TRP A 380 -17.57 -7.69 20.99
N ASP A 381 -16.75 -8.51 21.66
CA ASP A 381 -15.49 -8.05 22.24
C ASP A 381 -14.51 -7.58 21.14
N GLU A 382 -14.50 -8.26 19.99
CA GLU A 382 -13.66 -7.89 18.84
C GLU A 382 -14.20 -6.67 18.10
N PHE A 383 -15.53 -6.50 18.00
CA PHE A 383 -16.13 -5.27 17.49
C PHE A 383 -15.80 -4.07 18.39
N TYR A 384 -15.84 -4.26 19.70
CA TYR A 384 -15.45 -3.21 20.63
C TYR A 384 -13.98 -2.81 20.48
N LYS A 385 -13.07 -3.78 20.27
CA LYS A 385 -11.66 -3.48 19.94
C LYS A 385 -11.54 -2.70 18.64
N LEU A 386 -12.25 -3.07 17.58
CA LEU A 386 -12.26 -2.30 16.33
C LEU A 386 -12.73 -0.86 16.53
N HIS A 387 -13.74 -0.64 17.38
CA HIS A 387 -14.17 0.69 17.76
C HIS A 387 -13.09 1.45 18.54
N LEU A 388 -12.44 0.83 19.53
CA LEU A 388 -11.37 1.46 20.32
C LEU A 388 -10.13 1.84 19.50
N LEU A 389 -9.88 1.15 18.39
CA LEU A 389 -8.79 1.47 17.47
C LEU A 389 -9.20 2.50 16.40
N ASP A 390 -10.43 3.00 16.46
CA ASP A 390 -11.05 3.84 15.45
C ASP A 390 -10.90 3.24 14.04
N ALA A 391 -11.02 1.91 13.91
CA ALA A 391 -10.65 1.19 12.69
C ALA A 391 -11.49 1.56 11.45
N PHE A 392 -12.62 2.25 11.66
CA PHE A 392 -13.50 2.80 10.61
C PHE A 392 -13.33 4.30 10.41
N GLU A 393 -12.43 4.94 11.16
CA GLU A 393 -12.09 6.35 11.03
C GLU A 393 -10.76 6.50 10.32
N ILE A 394 -10.82 7.12 9.15
CA ILE A 394 -9.64 7.69 8.54
C ILE A 394 -9.68 9.19 8.83
N PRO A 395 -8.57 9.85 9.18
CA PRO A 395 -8.61 11.30 9.39
C PRO A 395 -8.99 12.07 8.14
N GLN A 396 -9.77 13.14 8.36
CA GLN A 396 -10.45 13.93 7.32
C GLN A 396 -11.47 13.11 6.51
N LEU A 397 -11.92 11.99 7.09
CA LEU A 397 -12.71 10.97 6.41
C LEU A 397 -13.90 10.61 7.30
N THR A 398 -15.08 10.94 6.81
CA THR A 398 -16.27 10.18 7.15
C THR A 398 -16.45 9.15 6.03
N ASN A 399 -15.84 7.96 6.14
CA ASN A 399 -16.39 6.78 5.44
C ASN A 399 -17.74 6.49 6.09
N GLU A 400 -18.72 7.35 5.77
CA GLU A 400 -20.01 7.37 6.46
C GLU A 400 -20.69 6.04 6.26
N SER A 401 -20.60 5.45 5.07
CA SER A 401 -21.34 4.23 4.77
C SER A 401 -20.90 3.07 5.66
N LYS A 402 -19.60 2.70 5.66
CA LYS A 402 -19.11 1.58 6.47
C LYS A 402 -19.09 1.91 7.96
N LYS A 403 -18.68 3.12 8.35
CA LYS A 403 -18.70 3.57 9.76
C LYS A 403 -20.12 3.60 10.31
N ILE A 404 -21.08 4.23 9.64
CA ILE A 404 -22.49 4.29 10.09
C ILE A 404 -23.08 2.88 10.11
N LYS A 405 -22.79 2.04 9.10
CA LYS A 405 -23.23 0.65 9.09
C LYS A 405 -22.68 -0.10 10.30
N PHE A 406 -21.38 -0.02 10.56
CA PHE A 406 -20.73 -0.59 11.73
C PHE A 406 -21.36 -0.08 13.03
N LEU A 407 -21.42 1.23 13.25
CA LEU A 407 -21.98 1.84 14.47
C LEU A 407 -23.44 1.46 14.67
N ARG A 408 -24.26 1.49 13.61
CA ARG A 408 -25.67 1.07 13.68
C ARG A 408 -25.79 -0.40 14.07
N GLY A 409 -24.99 -1.27 13.48
CA GLY A 409 -24.97 -2.69 13.81
C GLY A 409 -24.47 -2.94 15.24
N PHE A 410 -23.39 -2.28 15.63
CA PHE A 410 -22.75 -2.41 16.93
C PHE A 410 -23.65 -1.91 18.06
N LEU A 411 -24.27 -0.74 17.92
CA LEU A 411 -25.22 -0.20 18.90
C LEU A 411 -26.49 -1.04 19.02
N ASN A 412 -26.86 -1.76 17.97
CA ASN A 412 -28.00 -2.66 18.00
C ASN A 412 -27.68 -4.06 18.52
N HIS A 413 -26.41 -4.39 18.72
CA HIS A 413 -26.00 -5.66 19.27
C HIS A 413 -26.54 -5.84 20.70
N GLN A 414 -27.02 -7.03 21.04
CA GLN A 414 -27.70 -7.30 22.32
C GLN A 414 -26.86 -6.86 23.52
N LYS A 415 -25.57 -7.23 23.55
CA LYS A 415 -24.63 -6.80 24.60
C LYS A 415 -24.50 -5.28 24.70
N THR A 416 -24.35 -4.57 23.58
CA THR A 416 -24.26 -3.09 23.59
C THR A 416 -25.54 -2.46 24.12
N LYS A 417 -26.72 -2.96 23.74
CA LYS A 417 -27.99 -2.48 24.28
C LYS A 417 -28.09 -2.69 25.80
N THR A 418 -27.67 -3.86 26.29
CA THR A 418 -27.61 -4.14 27.73
C THR A 418 -26.67 -3.16 28.45
N LEU A 419 -25.47 -2.91 27.93
CA LEU A 419 -24.52 -1.96 28.52
C LEU A 419 -25.01 -0.50 28.44
N MET A 420 -25.71 -0.10 27.37
CA MET A 420 -26.31 1.24 27.28
C MET A 420 -27.39 1.45 28.34
N LYS A 421 -28.16 0.41 28.66
CA LYS A 421 -29.16 0.43 29.74
C LYS A 421 -28.52 0.63 31.12
N MET A 422 -27.30 0.13 31.32
CA MET A 422 -26.56 0.32 32.58
C MET A 422 -26.32 1.79 32.93
N LYS A 423 -26.36 2.71 31.95
CA LYS A 423 -26.24 4.15 32.22
C LYS A 423 -27.22 4.64 33.29
N TYR A 424 -28.42 4.07 33.32
CA TYR A 424 -29.42 4.40 34.33
C TYR A 424 -28.95 4.10 35.76
N PHE A 425 -28.02 3.15 35.90
CA PHE A 425 -27.47 2.68 37.17
C PHE A 425 -26.03 3.17 37.43
N GLU A 426 -25.54 4.15 36.67
CA GLU A 426 -24.12 4.58 36.71
C GLU A 426 -23.60 4.93 38.10
N ASN A 427 -24.47 5.44 38.98
CA ASN A 427 -24.12 5.88 40.33
C ASN A 427 -24.98 5.20 41.42
N LYS A 428 -25.56 4.02 41.16
CA LYS A 428 -26.38 3.32 42.16
C LYS A 428 -26.24 1.82 42.09
N GLU A 429 -26.35 1.17 43.25
CA GLU A 429 -26.59 -0.26 43.30
C GLU A 429 -27.98 -0.59 42.76
N PHE A 430 -28.14 -1.79 42.22
CA PHE A 430 -29.43 -2.27 41.74
C PHE A 430 -29.52 -3.79 41.86
N THR A 431 -30.74 -4.30 41.89
CA THR A 431 -31.07 -5.72 41.97
C THR A 431 -31.58 -6.26 40.63
N VAL A 432 -31.75 -7.59 40.55
CA VAL A 432 -32.45 -8.24 39.42
C VAL A 432 -33.86 -7.65 39.25
N ARG A 433 -34.54 -7.34 40.36
CA ARG A 433 -35.89 -6.76 40.37
C ARG A 433 -35.88 -5.36 39.77
N ASP A 434 -34.99 -4.48 40.23
CA ASP A 434 -34.89 -3.10 39.74
C ASP A 434 -34.68 -3.04 38.23
N TRP A 435 -33.82 -3.93 37.71
CA TRP A 435 -33.57 -4.04 36.28
C TRP A 435 -34.78 -4.59 35.51
N SER A 436 -35.40 -5.65 36.04
CA SER A 436 -36.57 -6.30 35.44
C SER A 436 -37.74 -5.33 35.30
N GLU A 437 -38.04 -4.58 36.36
CA GLU A 437 -39.10 -3.57 36.40
C GLU A 437 -38.78 -2.41 35.46
N LYS A 438 -37.57 -1.84 35.53
CA LYS A 438 -37.20 -0.66 34.73
C LYS A 438 -37.24 -0.90 33.23
N PHE A 439 -36.87 -2.10 32.78
CA PHE A 439 -36.73 -2.41 31.35
C PHE A 439 -37.77 -3.40 30.83
N HIS A 440 -38.75 -3.76 31.67
CA HIS A 440 -39.81 -4.73 31.36
C HIS A 440 -39.23 -6.04 30.79
N VAL A 441 -38.24 -6.61 31.46
CA VAL A 441 -37.57 -7.88 31.06
C VAL A 441 -37.80 -8.94 32.12
N HIS A 442 -38.17 -10.16 31.72
CA HIS A 442 -38.38 -11.27 32.65
C HIS A 442 -37.15 -11.56 33.53
N LYS A 443 -37.35 -11.78 34.84
CA LYS A 443 -36.29 -11.91 35.86
C LYS A 443 -35.22 -12.95 35.51
N GLN A 444 -35.61 -14.12 35.00
CA GLN A 444 -34.64 -15.17 34.60
C GLN A 444 -33.73 -14.76 33.43
N VAL A 445 -34.22 -13.89 32.53
CA VAL A 445 -33.41 -13.34 31.44
C VAL A 445 -32.44 -12.30 32.00
N VAL A 446 -32.90 -11.47 32.94
CA VAL A 446 -32.05 -10.50 33.63
C VAL A 446 -30.93 -11.19 34.40
N HIS A 447 -31.24 -12.22 35.18
CA HIS A 447 -30.24 -12.97 35.95
C HIS A 447 -29.10 -13.47 35.05
N ARG A 448 -29.45 -14.16 33.95
CA ARG A 448 -28.46 -14.63 32.96
C ARG A 448 -27.66 -13.50 32.31
N GLN A 449 -28.25 -12.32 32.14
CA GLN A 449 -27.53 -11.15 31.60
C GLN A 449 -26.55 -10.58 32.62
N LEU A 450 -26.99 -10.39 33.87
CA LEU A 450 -26.15 -9.84 34.94
C LEU A 450 -25.00 -10.77 35.29
N ASP A 451 -25.23 -12.09 35.40
CA ASP A 451 -24.17 -13.08 35.64
C ASP A 451 -23.08 -13.02 34.57
N ARG A 452 -23.48 -12.86 33.30
CA ARG A 452 -22.51 -12.73 32.19
C ARG A 452 -21.71 -11.45 32.27
N LEU A 453 -22.30 -10.37 32.80
CA LEU A 453 -21.62 -9.10 33.00
C LEU A 453 -20.67 -9.15 34.20
N VAL A 454 -21.04 -9.85 35.27
CA VAL A 454 -20.16 -10.13 36.42
C VAL A 454 -18.97 -10.98 36.00
N LYS A 455 -19.18 -12.07 35.25
CA LYS A 455 -18.09 -12.92 34.70
C LYS A 455 -17.14 -12.16 33.76
N LYS A 456 -17.60 -11.05 33.18
CA LYS A 456 -16.82 -10.16 32.31
C LYS A 456 -16.34 -8.91 33.02
N ASP A 457 -16.51 -8.84 34.33
CA ASP A 457 -16.01 -7.76 35.18
C ASP A 457 -16.61 -6.37 34.86
N PHE A 458 -17.82 -6.34 34.29
CA PHE A 458 -18.59 -5.09 34.09
C PHE A 458 -19.42 -4.69 35.32
N LEU A 459 -19.74 -5.68 36.16
CA LEU A 459 -20.52 -5.50 37.37
C LEU A 459 -19.76 -6.14 38.53
N ILE A 460 -19.71 -5.43 39.64
CA ILE A 460 -19.32 -5.99 40.92
C ILE A 460 -20.61 -6.45 41.60
N GLN A 461 -20.64 -7.71 42.00
CA GLN A 461 -21.76 -8.31 42.70
C GLN A 461 -21.45 -8.30 44.21
N SER A 462 -22.33 -7.71 45.01
CA SER A 462 -22.22 -7.82 46.47
C SER A 462 -22.75 -9.19 46.94
N ARG A 463 -22.29 -9.67 48.10
CA ARG A 463 -22.91 -10.86 48.73
C ARG A 463 -24.41 -10.58 48.88
N GLY A 464 -25.23 -11.55 48.47
CA GLY A 464 -26.69 -11.44 48.52
C GLY A 464 -27.17 -11.33 49.97
N GLY A 465 -28.24 -10.57 50.19
CA GLY A 465 -28.92 -10.55 51.49
C GLY A 465 -29.45 -11.94 51.81
N ILE A 466 -29.27 -12.36 53.07
CA ILE A 466 -29.88 -13.57 53.62
C ILE A 466 -31.33 -13.20 53.95
N ASP A 467 -32.30 -14.01 53.49
CA ASP A 467 -33.69 -13.79 53.86
C ASP A 467 -33.96 -14.19 55.33
N ASN A 468 -35.17 -13.91 55.83
CA ASN A 468 -35.55 -14.21 57.22
C ASN A 468 -35.50 -15.72 57.58
N ARG A 469 -35.22 -16.60 56.61
CA ARG A 469 -35.09 -18.06 56.78
C ARG A 469 -33.64 -18.54 56.66
N GLY A 470 -32.66 -17.65 56.55
CA GLY A 470 -31.27 -18.05 56.35
C GLY A 470 -30.92 -18.42 54.91
N ILE A 471 -31.84 -18.28 53.94
CA ILE A 471 -31.63 -18.71 52.56
C ILE A 471 -31.13 -17.52 51.73
N ILE A 472 -30.10 -17.76 50.91
CA ILE A 472 -29.60 -16.76 49.96
C ILE A 472 -30.68 -16.52 48.92
N ASN A 473 -31.33 -15.36 48.99
CA ASN A 473 -32.31 -14.97 48.00
C ASN A 473 -31.60 -14.33 46.80
N ASP A 474 -31.50 -15.07 45.70
CA ASP A 474 -30.85 -14.63 44.46
C ASP A 474 -31.45 -13.35 43.86
N THR A 475 -32.70 -13.00 44.19
CA THR A 475 -33.31 -11.73 43.76
C THR A 475 -32.83 -10.52 44.57
N MET A 476 -32.23 -10.74 45.75
CA MET A 476 -31.63 -9.71 46.60
C MET A 476 -30.13 -9.49 46.35
N LYS A 477 -29.54 -10.18 45.37
CA LYS A 477 -28.19 -9.87 44.87
C LYS A 477 -28.16 -8.42 44.38
N ARG A 478 -27.27 -7.60 44.94
CA ARG A 478 -27.04 -6.24 44.47
C ARG A 478 -25.84 -6.21 43.54
N PHE A 479 -25.94 -5.36 42.54
CA PHE A 479 -24.95 -5.16 41.51
C PHE A 479 -24.60 -3.67 41.47
N ARG A 480 -23.31 -3.37 41.32
CA ARG A 480 -22.82 -2.03 41.01
C ARG A 480 -21.94 -2.08 39.76
N ILE A 481 -21.90 -1.00 39.00
CA ILE A 481 -20.99 -0.91 37.85
C ILE A 481 -19.55 -0.96 38.34
N ASN A 482 -18.71 -1.76 37.69
CA ASN A 482 -17.27 -1.70 37.95
C ASN A 482 -16.72 -0.36 37.41
N LEU A 483 -16.23 0.49 38.32
CA LEU A 483 -15.71 1.81 38.00
C LEU A 483 -14.48 1.74 37.07
N ASP A 484 -13.71 0.66 37.13
CA ASP A 484 -12.56 0.43 36.25
C ASP A 484 -12.98 0.23 34.78
N LYS A 485 -14.26 -0.05 34.54
CA LYS A 485 -14.87 -0.13 33.20
C LYS A 485 -15.70 1.10 32.84
N LYS A 486 -15.73 2.13 33.69
CA LYS A 486 -16.56 3.33 33.49
C LYS A 486 -16.20 4.07 32.21
N ASP A 487 -14.92 4.25 31.90
CA ASP A 487 -14.48 4.91 30.66
C ASP A 487 -14.96 4.20 29.39
N MET A 488 -14.95 2.86 29.43
CA MET A 488 -15.47 2.03 28.35
C MET A 488 -16.98 2.25 28.15
N LEU A 489 -17.74 2.32 29.26
CA LEU A 489 -19.18 2.59 29.21
C LEU A 489 -19.47 4.02 28.73
N ILE A 490 -18.69 5.01 29.18
CA ILE A 490 -18.78 6.41 28.72
C ILE A 490 -18.57 6.48 27.20
N LYS A 491 -17.55 5.80 26.66
CA LYS A 491 -17.32 5.72 25.20
C LYS A 491 -18.53 5.09 24.48
N ILE A 492 -19.03 3.96 24.97
CA ILE A 492 -20.23 3.31 24.39
C ILE A 492 -21.46 4.22 24.43
N TRP A 493 -21.65 4.99 25.52
CA TRP A 493 -22.75 5.94 25.62
C TRP A 493 -22.57 7.15 24.70
N GLY A 494 -21.33 7.60 24.50
CA GLY A 494 -20.93 8.64 23.54
C GLY A 494 -21.31 8.27 22.10
N LEU A 495 -21.11 7.01 21.70
CA LEU A 495 -21.47 6.52 20.36
C LEU A 495 -22.94 6.76 19.98
N SER A 496 -23.85 6.71 20.95
CA SER A 496 -25.27 6.97 20.69
C SER A 496 -25.53 8.42 20.26
N ARG A 497 -24.74 9.37 20.79
CA ARG A 497 -24.77 10.79 20.39
C ARG A 497 -24.15 10.98 19.02
N GLU A 498 -23.00 10.35 18.76
CA GLU A 498 -22.35 10.39 17.44
C GLU A 498 -23.26 9.85 16.34
N LEU A 499 -23.93 8.72 16.56
CA LEU A 499 -24.86 8.17 15.57
C LEU A 499 -26.06 9.11 15.32
N LYS A 500 -26.58 9.77 16.36
CA LYS A 500 -27.63 10.78 16.20
C LYS A 500 -27.12 11.99 15.41
N MET A 501 -25.93 12.49 15.71
CA MET A 501 -25.31 13.59 14.98
C MET A 501 -25.06 13.21 13.51
N ALA A 502 -24.54 12.03 13.22
CA ALA A 502 -24.32 11.54 11.85
C ALA A 502 -25.64 11.40 11.06
N LYS A 503 -26.72 10.91 11.70
CA LYS A 503 -28.05 10.89 11.08
C LYS A 503 -28.57 12.29 10.77
N ASN A 504 -28.47 13.20 11.74
CA ASN A 504 -28.90 14.58 11.57
C ASN A 504 -28.09 15.29 10.48
N LEU A 505 -26.79 15.03 10.39
CA LEU A 505 -25.92 15.56 9.32
C LEU A 505 -26.35 15.01 7.96
N LYS A 506 -26.61 13.70 7.87
CA LYS A 506 -27.10 13.07 6.63
C LYS A 506 -28.46 13.63 6.20
N GLU A 507 -29.36 13.89 7.14
CA GLU A 507 -30.65 14.52 6.88
C GLU A 507 -30.50 16.00 6.47
N LYS A 508 -29.62 16.77 7.13
CA LYS A 508 -29.28 18.13 6.73
C LYS A 508 -28.66 18.17 5.32
N LEU A 509 -27.70 17.29 5.02
CA LEU A 509 -27.09 17.18 3.69
C LEU A 509 -28.12 16.77 2.62
N LYS A 510 -29.10 15.93 2.96
CA LYS A 510 -30.24 15.66 2.07
C LYS A 510 -31.11 16.90 1.84
N LYS A 511 -31.38 17.71 2.89
CA LYS A 511 -32.15 18.95 2.77
C LYS A 511 -31.42 20.00 1.93
N PHE A 512 -30.13 20.26 2.19
CA PHE A 512 -29.31 21.17 1.37
C PHE A 512 -29.27 20.74 -0.10
N ARG A 513 -29.19 19.43 -0.38
CA ARG A 513 -29.24 18.90 -1.75
C ARG A 513 -30.58 19.07 -2.47
N ASN A 514 -31.67 19.31 -1.74
CA ASN A 514 -32.99 19.58 -2.33
C ASN A 514 -33.26 21.08 -2.48
N VAL A 515 -32.51 21.95 -1.79
CA VAL A 515 -32.66 23.41 -1.90
C VAL A 515 -31.97 23.92 -3.18
N ASP A 516 -30.86 23.31 -3.60
CA ASP A 516 -30.18 23.66 -4.87
C ASP A 516 -30.92 23.18 -6.14
N SER A 517 -32.05 22.47 -5.98
CA SER A 517 -32.94 22.06 -7.09
C SER A 517 -34.18 22.93 -7.25
N VAL A 518 -34.31 24.02 -6.48
CA VAL A 518 -35.41 24.98 -6.63
C VAL A 518 -34.84 26.32 -7.11
N ASN A 519 -35.06 26.58 -8.40
CA ASN A 519 -34.92 27.86 -9.10
C ASN A 519 -33.53 28.52 -9.14
N PHE A 520 -32.72 28.06 -10.09
CA PHE A 520 -32.03 29.00 -11.00
C PHE A 520 -32.65 28.84 -12.38
N ILE A 521 -33.81 29.48 -12.57
CA ILE A 521 -34.27 29.93 -13.88
C ILE A 521 -33.73 31.36 -13.99
N SER A 522 -32.77 31.56 -14.87
CA SER A 522 -32.55 32.80 -15.59
C SER A 522 -32.72 32.48 -17.07
#